data_AF-A0A7Y8AI42-F1
#
_entry.id   AF-A0A7Y8AI42-F1
#
_cell.length_a   1.000
_cell.length_b   1.000
_cell.length_c   1.000
_cell.angle_alpha   90.00
_cell.angle_beta   90.00
_cell.angle_gamma   90.00
#
_symmetry.space_group_name_H-M   'P 1'
#
loop_
_entity.id
_entity.type
_entity.pdbx_description
1 polymer ?
#
loop_
_entity_poly.entity_id
_entity_poly.type
_entity_poly.pdbx_seq_one_letter_code
_entity_poly.pdbx_strand_id
1 'polypeptide(L)'
;MANPLDDPLYYLHNFRQVLLWLGQRYADLLDPDELQFIQQFDRLPQASQALLVRMVMRKGAHFRASKLNYLEIGCTHTAARALIEQGWVDDQGLLAFEELFALLQKGEILEAFNPWIDQPRGKKADWLAPLAVQFSDSRSFAQWCPTLSDVLYSLTVMELCDRLRLMFFGNLHQDWSEFVLADLGIYTYEKVEFCAESRGLRHRDDVLGYLFLHQCQLAFEAGKALEDVLAQIATLHTDNPWLEKRRAKLLFQLGQYCERSAELRLAEQIYRQCAYPGARSRLIRVLERQEDYTQAMALACAAQQAPESAAEAQHLLRVMPRLRRKLGQPALPKPKPRPVSRLDLALAIPEPLMSVEYLVQAHLSEPDAPVHYVENGLINSLFGLLCWEAIFAPLPGSFFHPFQRGPVDLHSEDFHLRRAALFAACFEQLQDERYKLTIRQRYTDKWGIQSPFVFWNLLSEELLEQALECLPAEHLRYWFERLLLDIRANRAGMPDLIQFWPAQKTYRMIEVKGPGDRLQDNQLRWLEFCGEYQMPVTVCYVRWAQTA
;
A
#
# COMPACT_ATOMS: atom_id res chain seq x y z
N MET A 1 21.10 -25.77 -4.61
CA MET A 1 21.88 -24.62 -4.06
C MET A 1 21.62 -24.59 -2.57
N ALA A 2 22.62 -24.30 -1.74
CA ALA A 2 22.40 -24.14 -0.29
C ALA A 2 21.40 -23.02 -0.05
N ASN A 3 20.54 -23.13 0.96
CA ASN A 3 19.61 -22.06 1.30
C ASN A 3 20.47 -20.88 1.78
N PRO A 4 20.35 -19.67 1.20
CA PRO A 4 21.15 -18.51 1.63
C PRO A 4 21.05 -18.23 3.13
N LEU A 5 19.95 -18.64 3.77
CA LEU A 5 19.75 -18.52 5.22
C LEU A 5 20.49 -19.54 6.08
N ASP A 6 21.07 -20.58 5.47
CA ASP A 6 21.95 -21.51 6.20
C ASP A 6 23.24 -20.78 6.65
N ASP A 7 23.60 -19.67 6.00
CA ASP A 7 24.60 -18.73 6.49
C ASP A 7 23.98 -17.84 7.59
N PRO A 8 24.43 -17.91 8.85
CA PRO A 8 23.91 -17.07 9.92
C PRO A 8 24.12 -15.57 9.68
N LEU A 9 24.94 -15.15 8.71
CA LEU A 9 25.20 -13.76 8.34
C LEU A 9 24.50 -13.31 7.05
N TYR A 10 23.47 -14.01 6.58
CA TYR A 10 22.70 -13.65 5.38
C TYR A 10 22.26 -12.17 5.36
N TYR A 11 21.85 -11.63 6.51
CA TYR A 11 21.37 -10.24 6.63
C TYR A 11 22.50 -9.23 6.38
N LEU A 12 23.73 -9.56 6.78
CA LEU A 12 24.90 -8.73 6.51
C LEU A 12 25.26 -8.80 5.02
N HIS A 13 25.17 -9.97 4.40
CA HIS A 13 25.37 -10.11 2.96
C HIS A 13 24.38 -9.24 2.17
N ASN A 14 23.09 -9.32 2.52
CA ASN A 14 22.03 -8.54 1.89
C ASN A 14 22.27 -7.03 2.05
N PHE A 15 22.66 -6.58 3.25
CA PHE A 15 23.01 -5.18 3.47
C PHE A 15 24.21 -4.73 2.62
N ARG A 16 25.28 -5.56 2.51
CA ARG A 16 26.43 -5.25 1.64
C ARG A 16 26.03 -5.18 0.16
N GLN A 17 25.14 -6.05 -0.31
CA GLN A 17 24.61 -5.97 -1.68
C GLN A 17 23.87 -4.65 -1.93
N VAL A 18 23.08 -4.17 -0.96
CA VAL A 18 22.42 -2.85 -1.04
C VAL A 18 23.45 -1.74 -1.18
N LEU A 19 24.48 -1.72 -0.32
CA LEU A 19 25.51 -0.68 -0.37
C LEU A 19 26.25 -0.68 -1.71
N LEU A 20 26.55 -1.88 -2.25
CA LEU A 20 27.16 -2.02 -3.57
C LEU A 20 26.24 -1.50 -4.68
N TRP A 21 24.95 -1.85 -4.63
CA TRP A 21 23.94 -1.39 -5.59
C TRP A 21 23.83 0.14 -5.60
N LEU A 22 23.76 0.75 -4.41
CA LEU A 22 23.73 2.20 -4.25
C LEU A 22 25.02 2.85 -4.75
N GLY A 23 26.18 2.28 -4.43
CA GLY A 23 27.48 2.77 -4.92
C GLY A 23 27.63 2.70 -6.45
N GLN A 24 26.97 1.75 -7.12
CA GLN A 24 27.02 1.64 -8.58
C GLN A 24 25.97 2.50 -9.28
N ARG A 25 24.77 2.61 -8.70
CA ARG A 25 23.61 3.21 -9.37
C ARG A 25 23.18 4.55 -8.82
N TYR A 26 23.69 4.99 -7.68
CA TYR A 26 23.29 6.25 -7.06
C TYR A 26 24.52 7.06 -6.60
N ALA A 27 25.71 6.76 -7.12
CA ALA A 27 26.96 7.45 -6.77
C ALA A 27 26.87 8.98 -6.89
N ASP A 28 26.12 9.47 -7.89
CA ASP A 28 25.86 10.88 -8.15
C ASP A 28 24.86 11.52 -7.17
N LEU A 29 24.11 10.72 -6.40
CA LEU A 29 23.14 11.15 -5.39
C LEU A 29 23.65 10.97 -3.95
N LEU A 30 24.79 10.30 -3.75
CA LEU A 30 25.41 10.12 -2.44
C LEU A 30 26.13 11.40 -2.01
N ASP A 31 25.84 11.87 -0.80
CA ASP A 31 26.62 12.94 -0.20
C ASP A 31 27.96 12.42 0.38
N PRO A 32 28.89 13.32 0.78
CA PRO A 32 30.18 12.90 1.31
C PRO A 32 30.08 11.99 2.54
N ASP A 33 29.10 12.23 3.41
CA ASP A 33 28.89 11.46 4.63
C ASP A 33 28.41 10.04 4.32
N GLU A 34 27.49 9.89 3.36
CA GLU A 34 26.99 8.60 2.86
C GLU A 34 28.08 7.81 2.15
N LEU A 35 28.90 8.47 1.34
CA LEU A 35 30.05 7.84 0.69
C LEU A 35 31.09 7.37 1.72
N GLN A 36 31.38 8.22 2.72
CA GLN A 36 32.29 7.87 3.80
C GLN A 36 31.75 6.70 4.63
N PHE A 37 30.45 6.69 4.95
CA PHE A 37 29.80 5.58 5.64
C PHE A 37 29.99 4.26 4.88
N ILE A 38 29.71 4.24 3.57
CA ILE A 38 29.87 3.04 2.73
C ILE A 38 31.31 2.53 2.75
N GLN A 39 32.29 3.44 2.61
CA GLN A 39 33.71 3.08 2.60
C GLN A 39 34.21 2.60 3.97
N GLN A 40 33.77 3.23 5.06
CA GLN A 40 34.16 2.86 6.41
C GLN A 40 33.50 1.54 6.84
N PHE A 41 32.26 1.29 6.41
CA PHE A 41 31.51 0.09 6.80
C PHE A 41 32.26 -1.16 6.35
N ASP A 42 32.78 -1.17 5.12
CA ASP A 42 33.54 -2.31 4.57
C ASP A 42 34.85 -2.59 5.33
N ARG A 43 35.43 -1.57 5.98
CA ARG A 43 36.67 -1.68 6.76
C ARG A 43 36.48 -2.17 8.19
N LEU A 44 35.24 -2.16 8.70
CA LEU A 44 34.95 -2.62 10.06
C LEU A 44 35.14 -4.13 10.21
N PRO A 45 35.46 -4.63 11.41
CA PRO A 45 35.39 -6.06 11.71
C PRO A 45 34.00 -6.62 11.38
N GLN A 46 33.95 -7.85 10.85
CA GLN A 46 32.70 -8.49 10.43
C GLN A 46 31.65 -8.55 11.55
N ALA A 47 32.07 -8.83 12.79
CA ALA A 47 31.18 -8.83 13.95
C ALA A 47 30.57 -7.45 14.23
N SER A 48 31.32 -6.37 14.04
CA SER A 48 30.83 -4.98 14.18
C SER A 48 29.85 -4.62 13.06
N GLN A 49 30.16 -5.00 11.81
CA GLN A 49 29.23 -4.82 10.70
C GLN A 49 27.92 -5.56 10.94
N ALA A 50 27.99 -6.83 11.35
CA ALA A 50 26.83 -7.65 11.66
C ALA A 50 25.99 -7.05 12.81
N LEU A 51 26.63 -6.60 13.89
CA LEU A 51 25.95 -5.94 15.00
C LEU A 51 25.21 -4.68 14.57
N LEU A 52 25.85 -3.83 13.75
CA LEU A 52 25.22 -2.63 13.22
C LEU A 52 23.96 -2.98 12.41
N VAL A 53 24.06 -3.93 11.48
CA VAL A 53 22.92 -4.33 10.64
C VAL A 53 21.79 -4.92 11.50
N ARG A 54 22.11 -5.71 12.53
CA ARG A 54 21.10 -6.21 13.49
C ARG A 54 20.36 -5.08 14.20
N MET A 55 21.07 -4.02 14.60
CA MET A 55 20.46 -2.84 15.24
C MET A 55 19.61 -2.06 14.25
N VAL A 56 20.11 -1.81 13.03
CA VAL A 56 19.40 -1.09 11.95
C VAL A 56 18.11 -1.80 11.54
N MET A 57 18.10 -3.13 11.51
CA MET A 57 16.92 -3.92 11.13
C MET A 57 15.88 -4.07 12.26
N ARG A 58 16.20 -3.66 13.49
CA ARG A 58 15.27 -3.77 14.63
C ARG A 58 14.54 -2.45 14.85
N LYS A 59 13.33 -2.55 15.39
CA LYS A 59 12.54 -1.38 15.77
C LYS A 59 13.19 -0.65 16.95
N GLY A 60 13.33 0.67 16.82
CA GLY A 60 13.83 1.58 17.85
C GLY A 60 15.30 1.95 17.65
N ALA A 61 15.77 2.95 18.39
CA ALA A 61 17.16 3.41 18.35
C ALA A 61 18.00 2.94 19.55
N HIS A 62 17.36 2.53 20.65
CA HIS A 62 18.04 2.18 21.90
C HIS A 62 17.95 0.67 22.18
N PHE A 63 19.09 0.05 22.44
CA PHE A 63 19.21 -1.38 22.62
C PHE A 63 20.06 -1.71 23.84
N ARG A 64 19.48 -2.45 24.79
CA ARG A 64 20.22 -3.02 25.91
C ARG A 64 21.18 -4.11 25.38
N ALA A 65 22.42 -4.11 25.83
CA ALA A 65 23.44 -5.08 25.44
C ALA A 65 22.96 -6.51 25.72
N SER A 66 22.30 -6.73 26.86
CA SER A 66 21.68 -8.01 27.23
C SER A 66 20.60 -8.52 26.25
N LYS A 67 20.10 -7.66 25.35
CA LYS A 67 19.11 -8.00 24.31
C LYS A 67 19.72 -8.09 22.91
N LEU A 68 21.04 -7.96 22.78
CA LEU A 68 21.80 -8.04 21.53
C LEU A 68 22.71 -9.29 21.51
N ASN A 69 22.17 -10.44 21.90
CA ASN A 69 22.90 -11.71 21.97
C ASN A 69 22.72 -12.50 20.67
N TYR A 70 23.78 -12.56 19.86
CA TYR A 70 23.80 -13.27 18.58
C TYR A 70 25.04 -14.16 18.54
N LEU A 71 24.84 -15.47 18.33
CA LEU A 71 25.93 -16.46 18.38
C LEU A 71 27.00 -16.16 17.32
N GLU A 72 26.58 -15.74 16.13
CA GLU A 72 27.45 -15.42 15.01
C GLU A 72 28.25 -14.12 15.18
N ILE A 73 27.86 -13.24 16.10
CA ILE A 73 28.56 -11.99 16.43
C ILE A 73 29.52 -12.18 17.60
N GLY A 74 29.18 -13.07 18.53
CA GLY A 74 29.95 -13.27 19.76
C GLY A 74 29.70 -12.17 20.79
N CYS A 75 30.76 -11.64 21.41
CA CYS A 75 30.63 -10.63 22.47
C CYS A 75 30.18 -9.27 21.91
N THR A 76 28.96 -8.85 22.27
CA THR A 76 28.36 -7.57 21.86
C THR A 76 29.23 -6.38 22.21
N HIS A 77 29.80 -6.34 23.42
CA HIS A 77 30.65 -5.23 23.85
C HIS A 77 31.89 -5.10 22.96
N THR A 78 32.52 -6.22 22.59
CA THR A 78 33.67 -6.22 21.68
C THR A 78 33.28 -5.77 20.29
N ALA A 79 32.16 -6.26 19.76
CA ALA A 79 31.65 -5.88 18.44
C ALA A 79 31.22 -4.41 18.37
N ALA A 80 30.73 -3.82 19.47
CA ALA A 80 30.29 -2.43 19.53
C ALA A 80 31.45 -1.42 19.52
N ARG A 81 32.66 -1.78 19.97
CA ARG A 81 33.78 -0.83 20.10
C ARG A 81 34.08 -0.05 18.83
N ALA A 82 34.22 -0.75 17.70
CA ALA A 82 34.51 -0.10 16.43
C ALA A 82 33.35 0.78 15.94
N LEU A 83 32.10 0.46 16.31
CA LEU A 83 30.93 1.29 15.99
C LEU A 83 30.91 2.58 16.81
N ILE A 84 31.31 2.50 18.08
CA ILE A 84 31.46 3.65 18.99
C ILE A 84 32.59 4.56 18.52
N GLU A 85 33.72 3.99 18.11
CA GLU A 85 34.85 4.76 17.55
C GLU A 85 34.48 5.51 16.26
N GLN A 86 33.57 4.97 15.44
CA GLN A 86 33.02 5.69 14.27
C GLN A 86 31.89 6.67 14.64
N GLY A 87 31.41 6.66 15.89
CA GLY A 87 30.27 7.46 16.33
C GLY A 87 28.94 7.01 15.75
N TRP A 88 28.82 5.76 15.26
CA TRP A 88 27.57 5.18 14.72
C TRP A 88 26.69 4.55 15.80
N VAL A 89 27.30 4.26 16.95
CA VAL A 89 26.63 3.79 18.16
C VAL A 89 27.17 4.61 19.33
N ASP A 90 26.28 5.09 20.18
CA ASP A 90 26.61 5.82 21.40
C ASP A 90 26.25 4.98 22.63
N ASP A 91 27.21 4.75 23.52
CA ASP A 91 27.03 4.02 24.78
C ASP A 91 26.73 4.94 25.98
N GLN A 92 26.73 6.26 25.77
CA GLN A 92 26.38 7.30 26.73
C GLN A 92 25.16 8.13 26.31
N GLY A 93 24.40 7.63 25.33
CA GLY A 93 23.21 8.32 24.81
C GLY A 93 22.23 8.69 25.92
N LEU A 94 21.74 9.93 25.85
CA LEU A 94 20.76 10.46 26.79
C LEU A 94 19.36 9.97 26.44
N LEU A 95 18.58 9.65 27.48
CA LEU A 95 17.21 9.17 27.37
C LEU A 95 16.28 10.11 28.10
N ALA A 96 15.18 10.47 27.44
CA ALA A 96 13.98 10.92 28.13
C ALA A 96 13.39 9.77 28.97
N PHE A 97 12.56 10.12 29.95
CA PHE A 97 12.01 9.13 30.87
C PHE A 97 11.12 8.11 30.14
N GLU A 98 10.34 8.54 29.15
CA GLU A 98 9.46 7.68 28.35
C GLU A 98 10.26 6.61 27.58
N GLU A 99 11.43 6.98 27.05
CA GLU A 99 12.33 6.08 26.32
C GLU A 99 12.95 5.06 27.27
N LEU A 100 13.44 5.51 28.43
CA LEU A 100 13.90 4.61 29.50
C LEU A 100 12.78 3.65 29.93
N PHE A 101 11.57 4.16 30.14
CA PHE A 101 10.42 3.39 30.58
C PHE A 101 10.06 2.28 29.60
N ALA A 102 10.19 2.53 28.29
CA ALA A 102 9.99 1.52 27.27
C ALA A 102 11.03 0.38 27.36
N LEU A 103 12.27 0.68 27.75
CA LEU A 103 13.40 -0.27 27.82
C LEU A 103 13.40 -1.15 29.08
N LEU A 104 12.90 -0.61 30.20
CA LEU A 104 12.91 -1.32 31.48
C LEU A 104 11.77 -2.33 31.61
N GLN A 105 12.04 -3.44 32.27
CA GLN A 105 11.02 -4.39 32.70
C GLN A 105 10.23 -3.83 33.88
N LYS A 106 9.03 -4.36 34.11
CA LYS A 106 8.16 -3.90 35.21
C LYS A 106 8.87 -3.97 36.57
N GLY A 107 9.63 -5.04 36.83
CA GLY A 107 10.39 -5.20 38.07
C GLY A 107 11.49 -4.17 38.24
N GLU A 108 12.23 -3.89 37.17
CA GLU A 108 13.31 -2.89 37.17
C GLU A 108 12.76 -1.47 37.40
N ILE A 109 11.60 -1.14 36.81
CA ILE A 109 10.92 0.14 37.05
C ILE A 109 10.49 0.23 38.52
N LEU A 110 9.91 -0.85 39.06
CA LEU A 110 9.49 -0.87 40.44
C LEU A 110 10.69 -0.68 41.37
N GLU A 111 11.80 -1.36 41.14
CA GLU A 111 13.01 -1.22 41.96
C GLU A 111 13.59 0.20 41.91
N ALA A 112 13.72 0.79 40.71
CA ALA A 112 14.33 2.09 40.53
C ALA A 112 13.42 3.26 40.95
N PHE A 113 12.10 3.11 40.81
CA PHE A 113 11.13 4.21 40.97
C PHE A 113 10.05 3.94 42.03
N ASN A 114 10.20 2.90 42.87
CA ASN A 114 9.22 2.55 43.92
C ASN A 114 8.69 3.75 44.73
N PRO A 115 9.53 4.72 45.18
CA PRO A 115 9.05 5.84 45.99
C PRO A 115 8.03 6.74 45.31
N TRP A 116 7.94 6.71 43.98
CA TRP A 116 7.04 7.54 43.16
C TRP A 116 5.88 6.74 42.55
N ILE A 117 5.69 5.47 42.95
CA ILE A 117 4.64 4.60 42.43
C ILE A 117 3.59 4.35 43.51
N ASP A 118 2.41 4.95 43.36
CA ASP A 118 1.28 4.81 44.31
C ASP A 118 0.70 3.39 44.36
N GLN A 119 0.66 2.71 43.20
CA GLN A 119 0.14 1.34 43.08
C GLN A 119 1.20 0.37 42.54
N PRO A 120 2.10 -0.16 43.40
CA PRO A 120 3.15 -1.11 43.02
C PRO A 120 2.66 -2.40 42.34
N ARG A 121 1.41 -2.78 42.58
CA ARG A 121 0.77 -3.95 41.95
C ARG A 121 0.03 -3.63 40.64
N GLY A 122 -0.07 -2.35 40.27
CA GLY A 122 -0.75 -1.87 39.06
C GLY A 122 -0.10 -2.34 37.76
N LYS A 123 -0.69 -2.00 36.60
CA LYS A 123 -0.08 -2.34 35.31
C LYS A 123 1.06 -1.37 35.03
N LYS A 124 2.09 -1.84 34.31
CA LYS A 124 3.23 -1.00 33.90
C LYS A 124 2.73 0.28 33.21
N ALA A 125 1.79 0.18 32.27
CA ALA A 125 1.28 1.34 31.55
C ALA A 125 0.69 2.45 32.44
N ASP A 126 0.11 2.08 33.59
CA ASP A 126 -0.53 3.03 34.52
C ASP A 126 0.50 3.93 35.23
N TRP A 127 1.77 3.53 35.24
CA TRP A 127 2.84 4.28 35.92
C TRP A 127 3.51 5.33 35.03
N LEU A 128 3.34 5.26 33.71
CA LEU A 128 4.08 6.12 32.79
C LEU A 128 3.75 7.60 32.97
N ALA A 129 2.46 7.96 32.90
CA ALA A 129 2.06 9.37 32.94
C ALA A 129 2.42 10.06 34.27
N PRO A 130 2.18 9.47 35.46
CA PRO A 130 2.59 10.09 36.72
C PRO A 130 4.11 10.25 36.85
N LEU A 131 4.89 9.24 36.44
CA LEU A 131 6.35 9.28 36.55
C LEU A 131 6.98 10.25 35.52
N ALA A 132 6.46 10.30 34.29
CA ALA A 132 6.94 11.22 33.26
C ALA A 132 6.80 12.70 33.67
N VAL A 133 5.77 13.06 34.44
CA VAL A 133 5.63 14.42 35.00
C VAL A 133 6.71 14.72 36.03
N GLN A 134 7.15 13.72 36.79
CA GLN A 134 8.16 13.88 37.83
C GLN A 134 9.59 13.94 37.28
N PHE A 135 9.83 13.31 36.13
CA PHE A 135 11.16 13.09 35.56
C PHE A 135 11.22 13.65 34.12
N SER A 136 11.55 14.94 34.01
CA SER A 136 11.55 15.65 32.71
C SER A 136 12.93 15.81 32.07
N ASP A 137 13.99 15.68 32.85
CA ASP A 137 15.38 15.78 32.40
C ASP A 137 15.86 14.51 31.71
N SER A 138 16.74 14.64 30.72
CA SER A 138 17.33 13.50 30.01
C SER A 138 18.66 13.09 30.62
N ARG A 139 18.88 11.79 30.81
CA ARG A 139 20.08 11.23 31.46
C ARG A 139 20.53 9.97 30.74
N SER A 140 21.80 9.60 30.91
CA SER A 140 22.29 8.30 30.40
C SER A 140 21.63 7.14 31.15
N PHE A 141 21.61 5.96 30.53
CA PHE A 141 21.06 4.74 31.16
C PHE A 141 21.71 4.44 32.52
N ALA A 142 23.03 4.59 32.62
CA ALA A 142 23.79 4.35 33.85
C ALA A 142 23.42 5.35 34.97
N GLN A 143 23.08 6.60 34.62
CA GLN A 143 22.63 7.60 35.60
C GLN A 143 21.19 7.36 36.04
N TRP A 144 20.34 6.84 35.15
CA TRP A 144 18.96 6.48 35.49
C TRP A 144 18.89 5.24 36.39
N CYS A 145 19.70 4.23 36.10
CA CYS A 145 19.65 2.93 36.76
C CYS A 145 21.05 2.46 37.19
N PRO A 146 21.70 3.11 38.16
CA PRO A 146 23.09 2.83 38.54
C PRO A 146 23.30 1.43 39.13
N THR A 147 22.24 0.76 39.56
CA THR A 147 22.28 -0.61 40.10
C THR A 147 22.24 -1.69 39.02
N LEU A 148 21.82 -1.35 37.78
CA LEU A 148 21.78 -2.28 36.67
C LEU A 148 23.16 -2.35 36.01
N SER A 149 23.71 -3.56 35.87
CA SER A 149 25.01 -3.81 35.23
C SER A 149 24.94 -3.87 33.69
N ASP A 150 23.79 -3.51 33.10
CA ASP A 150 23.57 -3.56 31.66
C ASP A 150 24.05 -2.28 30.99
N VAL A 151 24.46 -2.37 29.73
CA VAL A 151 24.90 -1.23 28.91
C VAL A 151 23.84 -0.93 27.88
N LEU A 152 23.58 0.35 27.62
CA LEU A 152 22.70 0.77 26.54
C LEU A 152 23.52 1.21 25.33
N TYR A 153 23.16 0.72 24.15
CA TYR A 153 23.70 1.17 22.88
C TYR A 153 22.61 1.90 22.10
N SER A 154 22.89 3.14 21.73
CA SER A 154 21.99 4.02 20.99
C SER A 154 22.50 4.19 19.56
N LEU A 155 21.68 3.89 18.57
CA LEU A 155 22.04 4.02 17.17
C LEU A 155 21.93 5.49 16.75
N THR A 156 23.04 6.07 16.27
CA THR A 156 23.12 7.48 15.85
C THR A 156 23.08 7.64 14.32
N VAL A 157 23.31 6.55 13.59
CA VAL A 157 23.41 6.54 12.11
C VAL A 157 22.09 6.20 11.41
N MET A 158 20.98 6.08 12.15
CA MET A 158 19.70 5.60 11.59
C MET A 158 19.17 6.49 10.46
N GLU A 159 19.27 7.82 10.59
CA GLU A 159 18.80 8.73 9.54
C GLU A 159 19.53 8.47 8.21
N LEU A 160 20.84 8.26 8.25
CA LEU A 160 21.63 7.91 7.07
C LEU A 160 21.17 6.56 6.50
N CYS A 161 20.98 5.54 7.34
CA CYS A 161 20.47 4.24 6.90
C CYS A 161 19.08 4.33 6.25
N ASP A 162 18.20 5.18 6.77
CA ASP A 162 16.89 5.45 6.18
C ASP A 162 16.99 6.16 4.83
N ARG A 163 17.96 7.06 4.64
CA ARG A 163 18.25 7.65 3.33
C ARG A 163 18.71 6.60 2.32
N LEU A 164 19.63 5.71 2.71
CA LEU A 164 20.07 4.60 1.86
C LEU A 164 18.90 3.67 1.51
N ARG A 165 18.05 3.37 2.48
CA ARG A 165 16.83 2.57 2.29
C ARG A 165 15.86 3.21 1.31
N LEU A 166 15.61 4.50 1.46
CA LEU A 166 14.81 5.29 0.53
C LEU A 166 15.39 5.26 -0.87
N MET A 167 16.71 5.45 -1.04
CA MET A 167 17.34 5.42 -2.36
C MET A 167 17.26 4.04 -3.02
N PHE A 168 17.32 2.97 -2.22
CA PHE A 168 17.23 1.61 -2.72
C PHE A 168 15.80 1.24 -3.16
N PHE A 169 14.82 1.37 -2.26
CA PHE A 169 13.43 0.97 -2.51
C PHE A 169 12.57 2.06 -3.18
N GLY A 170 13.08 3.30 -3.26
CA GLY A 170 12.29 4.46 -3.68
C GLY A 170 11.15 4.79 -2.70
N ASN A 171 11.16 4.21 -1.49
CA ASN A 171 10.15 4.44 -0.47
C ASN A 171 10.68 4.05 0.92
N LEU A 172 9.92 4.41 1.98
CA LEU A 172 10.26 4.08 3.37
C LEU A 172 9.31 3.06 4.02
N HIS A 173 8.40 2.43 3.28
CA HIS A 173 7.52 1.41 3.85
C HIS A 173 8.08 0.00 3.69
N GLN A 174 8.91 -0.25 2.67
CA GLN A 174 9.70 -1.46 2.55
C GLN A 174 10.93 -1.40 3.45
N ASP A 175 11.34 -2.55 3.96
CA ASP A 175 12.52 -2.71 4.79
C ASP A 175 13.42 -3.85 4.27
N TRP A 176 14.53 -4.05 4.96
CA TRP A 176 15.54 -5.03 4.56
C TRP A 176 15.06 -6.49 4.65
N SER A 177 13.88 -6.77 5.25
CA SER A 177 13.30 -8.11 5.30
C SER A 177 12.83 -8.61 3.94
N GLU A 178 12.63 -7.73 2.95
CA GLU A 178 12.30 -8.10 1.56
C GLU A 178 13.31 -9.05 0.95
N PHE A 179 14.61 -8.87 1.26
CA PHE A 179 15.66 -9.79 0.82
C PHE A 179 15.48 -11.19 1.44
N VAL A 180 15.16 -11.24 2.74
CA VAL A 180 14.97 -12.51 3.47
C VAL A 180 13.77 -13.27 2.93
N LEU A 181 12.67 -12.56 2.66
CA LEU A 181 11.46 -13.12 2.08
C LEU A 181 11.69 -13.64 0.66
N ALA A 182 12.54 -12.96 -0.11
CA ALA A 182 12.95 -13.41 -1.43
C ALA A 182 13.90 -14.63 -1.39
N ASP A 183 14.90 -14.60 -0.51
CA ASP A 183 15.88 -15.68 -0.34
C ASP A 183 15.21 -16.97 0.17
N LEU A 184 14.16 -16.84 0.99
CA LEU A 184 13.31 -17.95 1.44
C LEU A 184 12.45 -18.57 0.32
N GLY A 185 12.37 -17.92 -0.84
CA GLY A 185 11.42 -18.28 -1.90
C GLY A 185 9.96 -18.00 -1.52
N ILE A 186 9.69 -17.29 -0.42
CA ILE A 186 8.33 -16.87 -0.04
C ILE A 186 7.80 -15.87 -1.07
N TYR A 187 8.64 -14.93 -1.50
CA TYR A 187 8.34 -14.00 -2.57
C TYR A 187 9.30 -14.18 -3.74
N THR A 188 8.77 -14.52 -4.90
CA THR A 188 9.54 -14.49 -6.15
C THR A 188 9.15 -13.23 -6.93
N TYR A 189 10.11 -12.41 -7.33
CA TYR A 189 9.86 -11.19 -8.12
C TYR A 189 10.23 -11.39 -9.59
N GLU A 190 9.55 -10.66 -10.49
CA GLU A 190 9.88 -10.71 -11.91
C GLU A 190 11.25 -10.08 -12.16
N LYS A 191 12.07 -10.75 -12.97
CA LYS A 191 13.38 -10.23 -13.37
C LYS A 191 13.20 -9.22 -14.49
N VAL A 192 13.23 -7.93 -14.13
CA VAL A 192 13.19 -6.80 -15.06
C VAL A 192 14.61 -6.27 -15.28
N GLU A 193 14.98 -5.98 -16.52
CA GLU A 193 16.27 -5.36 -16.82
C GLU A 193 16.28 -3.87 -16.43
N PHE A 194 17.33 -3.43 -15.74
CA PHE A 194 17.43 -2.05 -15.24
C PHE A 194 18.49 -1.26 -16.02
N CYS A 195 18.09 -0.29 -16.84
CA CYS A 195 19.02 0.62 -17.52
C CYS A 195 19.48 1.76 -16.56
N ALA A 196 20.44 2.60 -16.94
CA ALA A 196 20.92 3.67 -16.06
C ALA A 196 19.81 4.69 -15.66
N GLU A 197 18.81 4.87 -16.52
CA GLU A 197 17.66 5.78 -16.35
C GLU A 197 16.53 5.17 -15.50
N SER A 198 16.65 3.91 -15.12
CA SER A 198 15.75 3.21 -14.18
C SER A 198 16.01 3.68 -12.75
N ARG A 199 15.54 4.88 -12.40
CA ARG A 199 15.59 5.47 -11.05
C ARG A 199 14.34 6.32 -10.80
N GLY A 200 13.76 6.23 -9.59
CA GLY A 200 12.64 7.10 -9.17
C GLY A 200 13.10 8.47 -8.65
N LEU A 201 14.30 8.52 -8.06
CA LEU A 201 14.96 9.72 -7.54
C LEU A 201 16.05 10.13 -8.54
N ARG A 202 15.93 11.33 -9.12
CA ARG A 202 16.81 11.78 -10.21
C ARG A 202 17.96 12.62 -9.69
N HIS A 203 17.72 13.41 -8.65
CA HIS A 203 18.69 14.31 -8.04
C HIS A 203 18.67 14.21 -6.51
N ARG A 204 19.71 14.71 -5.84
CA ARG A 204 19.76 14.74 -4.37
C ARG A 204 18.56 15.47 -3.77
N ASP A 205 18.13 16.56 -4.40
CA ASP A 205 16.97 17.34 -3.97
C ASP A 205 15.68 16.51 -3.96
N ASP A 206 15.57 15.47 -4.81
CA ASP A 206 14.42 14.56 -4.77
C ASP A 206 14.43 13.70 -3.49
N VAL A 207 15.62 13.25 -3.06
CA VAL A 207 15.80 12.48 -1.82
C VAL A 207 15.40 13.33 -0.63
N LEU A 208 15.93 14.56 -0.57
CA LEU A 208 15.65 15.51 0.49
C LEU A 208 14.17 15.92 0.51
N GLY A 209 13.58 16.17 -0.66
CA GLY A 209 12.16 16.49 -0.80
C GLY A 209 11.24 15.37 -0.31
N TYR A 210 11.59 14.10 -0.56
CA TYR A 210 10.83 12.98 -0.02
C TYR A 210 10.88 12.93 1.51
N LEU A 211 12.09 13.04 2.08
CA LEU A 211 12.30 13.01 3.53
C LEU A 211 11.59 14.18 4.21
N PHE A 212 11.64 15.36 3.59
CA PHE A 212 10.92 16.54 4.06
C PHE A 212 9.40 16.30 4.15
N LEU A 213 8.79 15.74 3.09
CA LEU A 213 7.37 15.39 3.12
C LEU A 213 7.06 14.30 4.14
N HIS A 214 7.99 13.35 4.35
CA HIS A 214 7.83 12.33 5.39
C HIS A 214 7.88 12.94 6.80
N GLN A 215 8.79 13.87 7.06
CA GLN A 215 8.86 14.61 8.32
C GLN A 215 7.59 15.43 8.56
N CYS A 216 7.05 16.08 7.53
CA CYS A 216 5.77 16.79 7.62
C CYS A 216 4.62 15.84 8.02
N GLN A 217 4.59 14.63 7.43
CA GLN A 217 3.62 13.60 7.78
C GLN A 217 3.77 13.16 9.24
N LEU A 218 5.00 12.88 9.69
CA LEU A 218 5.27 12.49 11.09
C LEU A 218 4.90 13.61 12.07
N ALA A 219 5.18 14.87 11.74
CA ALA A 219 4.80 16.02 12.55
C ALA A 219 3.27 16.12 12.70
N PHE A 220 2.53 15.89 11.62
CA PHE A 220 1.07 15.81 11.68
C PHE A 220 0.58 14.65 12.55
N GLU A 221 1.14 13.45 12.39
CA GLU A 221 0.77 12.27 13.19
C GLU A 221 1.11 12.44 14.68
N ALA A 222 2.17 13.19 14.99
CA ALA A 222 2.56 13.57 16.35
C ALA A 222 1.68 14.68 16.95
N GLY A 223 0.68 15.19 16.23
CA GLY A 223 -0.26 16.19 16.73
C GLY A 223 0.24 17.63 16.68
N LYS A 224 1.27 17.94 15.86
CA LYS A 224 1.70 19.32 15.62
C LYS A 224 0.56 20.16 15.03
N ALA A 225 0.54 21.46 15.34
CA ALA A 225 -0.43 22.40 14.79
C ALA A 225 -0.48 22.33 13.26
N LEU A 226 -1.69 22.27 12.73
CA LEU A 226 -1.89 22.00 11.30
C LEU A 226 -1.42 23.17 10.43
N GLU A 227 -1.57 24.43 10.88
CA GLU A 227 -1.06 25.58 10.14
C GLU A 227 0.46 25.49 9.95
N ASP A 228 1.20 25.04 10.95
CA ASP A 228 2.66 24.87 10.87
C ASP A 228 3.05 23.80 9.85
N VAL A 229 2.35 22.66 9.86
CA VAL A 229 2.61 21.56 8.92
C VAL A 229 2.32 22.01 7.49
N LEU A 230 1.21 22.71 7.26
CA LEU A 230 0.85 23.23 5.94
C LEU A 230 1.85 24.29 5.46
N ALA A 231 2.27 25.19 6.35
CA ALA A 231 3.29 26.19 6.05
C ALA A 231 4.62 25.53 5.65
N GLN A 232 5.02 24.46 6.34
CA GLN A 232 6.19 23.65 5.96
C GLN A 232 6.00 23.02 4.59
N ILE A 233 4.91 22.30 4.33
CA ILE A 233 4.68 21.66 3.03
C ILE A 233 4.76 22.66 1.87
N ALA A 234 4.28 23.89 2.07
CA ALA A 234 4.29 24.95 1.06
C ALA A 234 5.69 25.45 0.68
N THR A 235 6.73 25.22 1.50
CA THR A 235 8.10 25.64 1.17
C THR A 235 8.80 24.70 0.20
N LEU A 236 8.28 23.49 0.00
CA LEU A 236 8.87 22.53 -0.93
C LEU A 236 8.61 22.95 -2.37
N HIS A 237 9.70 23.16 -3.13
CA HIS A 237 9.67 23.39 -4.57
C HIS A 237 10.27 22.17 -5.26
N THR A 238 9.53 21.54 -6.17
CA THR A 238 10.00 20.39 -6.93
C THR A 238 9.31 20.36 -8.29
N ASP A 239 10.02 19.86 -9.30
CA ASP A 239 9.45 19.56 -10.62
C ASP A 239 9.20 18.05 -10.78
N ASN A 240 9.49 17.24 -9.75
CA ASN A 240 9.38 15.80 -9.79
C ASN A 240 7.91 15.36 -9.63
N PRO A 241 7.29 14.77 -10.67
CA PRO A 241 5.87 14.39 -10.62
C PRO A 241 5.54 13.39 -9.49
N TRP A 242 6.50 12.55 -9.11
CA TRP A 242 6.32 11.59 -8.03
C TRP A 242 6.27 12.26 -6.65
N LEU A 243 7.13 13.26 -6.41
CA LEU A 243 7.06 14.07 -5.19
C LEU A 243 5.81 14.94 -5.15
N GLU A 244 5.40 15.51 -6.28
CA GLU A 244 4.15 16.25 -6.39
C GLU A 244 2.93 15.40 -6.02
N LYS A 245 2.88 14.18 -6.53
CA LYS A 245 1.83 13.22 -6.18
C LYS A 245 1.84 12.87 -4.69
N ARG A 246 3.03 12.74 -4.08
CA ARG A 246 3.19 12.52 -2.64
C ARG A 246 2.70 13.72 -1.84
N ARG A 247 3.09 14.93 -2.22
CA ARG A 247 2.63 16.20 -1.62
C ARG A 247 1.11 16.33 -1.69
N ALA A 248 0.53 16.11 -2.87
CA ALA A 248 -0.91 16.13 -3.08
C ALA A 248 -1.64 15.09 -2.21
N LYS A 249 -1.09 13.87 -2.08
CA LYS A 249 -1.66 12.83 -1.20
C LYS A 249 -1.65 13.26 0.27
N LEU A 250 -0.55 13.85 0.75
CA LEU A 250 -0.45 14.35 2.12
C LEU A 250 -1.47 15.47 2.35
N LEU A 251 -1.55 16.46 1.46
CA LEU A 251 -2.56 17.52 1.51
C LEU A 251 -3.99 16.95 1.53
N PHE A 252 -4.28 15.94 0.70
CA PHE A 252 -5.57 15.27 0.70
C PHE A 252 -5.91 14.63 2.05
N GLN A 253 -4.94 13.97 2.70
CA GLN A 253 -5.12 13.38 4.03
C GLN A 253 -5.34 14.44 5.11
N LEU A 254 -4.61 15.56 5.05
CA LEU A 254 -4.82 16.72 5.94
C LEU A 254 -6.21 17.33 5.74
N GLY A 255 -6.65 17.53 4.50
CA GLY A 255 -8.00 18.00 4.19
C GLY A 255 -9.10 17.06 4.71
N GLN A 256 -8.90 15.74 4.63
CA GLN A 256 -9.82 14.76 5.21
C GLN A 256 -9.86 14.84 6.74
N TYR A 257 -8.72 15.06 7.38
CA TYR A 257 -8.66 15.28 8.81
C TYR A 257 -9.44 16.54 9.22
N CYS A 258 -9.21 17.69 8.56
CA CYS A 258 -9.98 18.91 8.81
C CYS A 258 -11.50 18.69 8.66
N GLU A 259 -11.91 17.98 7.61
CA GLU A 259 -13.31 17.70 7.36
C GLU A 259 -13.95 16.86 8.48
N ARG A 260 -13.22 15.87 9.02
CA ARG A 260 -13.66 15.05 10.16
C ARG A 260 -13.71 15.85 11.46
N SER A 261 -12.76 16.76 11.66
CA SER A 261 -12.70 17.66 12.81
C SER A 261 -13.63 18.87 12.69
N ALA A 262 -14.44 18.96 11.64
CA ALA A 262 -15.35 20.07 11.34
C ALA A 262 -14.67 21.44 11.08
N GLU A 263 -13.36 21.46 10.81
CA GLU A 263 -12.59 22.64 10.39
C GLU A 263 -12.78 22.91 8.90
N LEU A 264 -14.01 23.26 8.50
CA LEU A 264 -14.42 23.29 7.09
C LEU A 264 -13.69 24.33 6.25
N ARG A 265 -13.38 25.50 6.81
CA ARG A 265 -12.68 26.58 6.10
C ARG A 265 -11.26 26.17 5.72
N LEU A 266 -10.55 25.52 6.64
CA LEU A 266 -9.21 25.01 6.38
C LEU A 266 -9.24 23.83 5.40
N ALA A 267 -10.22 22.92 5.54
CA ALA A 267 -10.42 21.83 4.59
C ALA A 267 -10.62 22.37 3.14
N GLU A 268 -11.41 23.43 2.99
CA GLU A 268 -11.64 24.08 1.71
C GLU A 268 -10.35 24.66 1.12
N GLN A 269 -9.59 25.42 1.91
CA GLN A 269 -8.30 25.99 1.48
C GLN A 269 -7.34 24.91 0.98
N ILE A 270 -7.23 23.80 1.72
CA ILE A 270 -6.39 22.67 1.34
C ILE A 270 -6.88 22.04 0.04
N TYR A 271 -8.17 21.70 -0.07
CA TYR A 271 -8.68 21.01 -1.25
C TYR A 271 -8.63 21.87 -2.53
N ARG A 272 -8.69 23.20 -2.42
CA ARG A 272 -8.51 24.11 -3.57
C ARG A 272 -7.12 24.05 -4.19
N GLN A 273 -6.10 23.71 -3.40
CA GLN A 273 -4.70 23.61 -3.83
C GLN A 273 -4.25 22.15 -4.03
N CYS A 274 -5.14 21.18 -3.80
CA CYS A 274 -4.81 19.76 -3.83
C CYS A 274 -5.15 19.15 -5.19
N ALA A 275 -4.12 18.74 -5.94
CA ALA A 275 -4.27 18.04 -7.21
C ALA A 275 -4.49 16.53 -7.07
N TYR A 276 -4.76 16.02 -5.86
CA TYR A 276 -4.94 14.58 -5.66
C TYR A 276 -6.31 14.12 -6.17
N PRO A 277 -6.42 12.99 -6.89
CA PRO A 277 -7.69 12.50 -7.43
C PRO A 277 -8.79 12.42 -6.36
N GLY A 278 -9.91 13.07 -6.65
CA GLY A 278 -11.07 13.15 -5.74
C GLY A 278 -11.06 14.34 -4.78
N ALA A 279 -10.00 15.15 -4.72
CA ALA A 279 -9.97 16.39 -3.94
C ALA A 279 -11.09 17.35 -4.35
N ARG A 280 -11.35 17.50 -5.66
CA ARG A 280 -12.44 18.32 -6.18
C ARG A 280 -13.82 17.86 -5.69
N SER A 281 -14.09 16.56 -5.71
CA SER A 281 -15.33 16.00 -5.14
C SER A 281 -15.46 16.26 -3.64
N ARG A 282 -14.36 16.21 -2.87
CA ARG A 282 -14.37 16.59 -1.44
C ARG A 282 -14.60 18.08 -1.25
N LEU A 283 -14.00 18.94 -2.08
CA LEU A 283 -14.22 20.38 -2.06
C LEU A 283 -15.70 20.72 -2.27
N ILE A 284 -16.37 20.11 -3.24
CA ILE A 284 -17.83 20.29 -3.46
C ILE A 284 -18.61 19.94 -2.19
N ARG A 285 -18.27 18.82 -1.53
CA ARG A 285 -18.91 18.40 -0.28
C ARG A 285 -18.64 19.38 0.87
N VAL A 286 -17.42 19.90 0.98
CA VAL A 286 -17.05 20.89 2.01
C VAL A 286 -17.84 22.18 1.81
N LEU A 287 -17.90 22.71 0.57
CA LEU A 287 -18.69 23.90 0.25
C LEU A 287 -20.17 23.70 0.56
N GLU A 288 -20.73 22.53 0.26
CA GLU A 288 -22.11 22.20 0.63
C GLU A 288 -22.33 22.18 2.15
N ARG A 289 -21.38 21.65 2.93
CA ARG A 289 -21.44 21.65 4.41
C ARG A 289 -21.29 23.05 5.00
N GLN A 290 -20.61 23.95 4.31
CA GLN A 290 -20.53 25.37 4.66
C GLN A 290 -21.75 26.17 4.17
N GLU A 291 -22.71 25.53 3.50
CA GLU A 291 -23.88 26.16 2.88
C GLU A 291 -23.56 27.13 1.72
N ASP A 292 -22.34 27.11 1.18
CA ASP A 292 -22.00 27.83 -0.05
C ASP A 292 -22.42 27.01 -1.28
N TYR A 293 -23.74 26.90 -1.46
CA TYR A 293 -24.34 26.12 -2.53
C TYR A 293 -24.02 26.69 -3.92
N THR A 294 -23.78 28.00 -4.01
CA THR A 294 -23.46 28.68 -5.28
C THR A 294 -22.09 28.25 -5.79
N GLN A 295 -21.06 28.32 -4.95
CA GLN A 295 -19.73 27.84 -5.32
C GLN A 295 -19.69 26.32 -5.51
N ALA A 296 -20.39 25.56 -4.66
CA ALA A 296 -20.50 24.11 -4.84
C ALA A 296 -21.11 23.74 -6.19
N MET A 297 -22.16 24.46 -6.63
CA MET A 297 -22.80 24.24 -7.93
C MET A 297 -21.88 24.63 -9.09
N ALA A 298 -21.18 25.77 -9.01
CA ALA A 298 -20.24 26.18 -10.05
C ALA A 298 -19.15 25.12 -10.26
N LEU A 299 -18.58 24.61 -9.17
CA LEU A 299 -17.55 23.57 -9.22
C LEU A 299 -18.12 22.23 -9.72
N ALA A 300 -19.34 21.85 -9.30
CA ALA A 300 -20.01 20.64 -9.78
C ALA A 300 -20.34 20.70 -11.28
N CYS A 301 -20.73 21.87 -11.81
CA CYS A 301 -20.93 22.09 -13.24
C CYS A 301 -19.62 21.95 -14.03
N ALA A 302 -18.52 22.54 -13.55
CA ALA A 302 -17.21 22.39 -14.17
C ALA A 302 -16.76 20.91 -14.17
N ALA A 303 -16.95 20.22 -13.06
CA ALA A 303 -16.64 18.80 -12.94
C ALA A 303 -17.55 17.91 -13.82
N GLN A 304 -18.78 18.33 -14.12
CA GLN A 304 -19.65 17.61 -15.04
C GLN A 304 -19.20 17.75 -16.51
N GLN A 305 -18.64 18.91 -16.89
CA GLN A 305 -18.13 19.16 -18.24
C GLN A 305 -16.82 18.42 -18.51
N ALA A 306 -15.95 18.34 -17.50
CA ALA A 306 -14.68 17.63 -17.58
C ALA A 306 -14.42 16.82 -16.30
N PRO A 307 -15.08 15.64 -16.15
CA PRO A 307 -14.85 14.77 -14.99
C PRO A 307 -13.40 14.27 -14.95
N GLU A 308 -12.79 14.25 -13.76
CA GLU A 308 -11.46 13.67 -13.52
C GLU A 308 -11.51 12.14 -13.54
N SER A 309 -12.67 11.54 -13.22
CA SER A 309 -12.86 10.09 -13.21
C SER A 309 -14.33 9.69 -13.35
N ALA A 310 -14.57 8.43 -13.70
CA ALA A 310 -15.92 7.84 -13.66
C ALA A 310 -16.53 7.85 -12.26
N ALA A 311 -15.71 7.76 -11.20
CA ALA A 311 -16.19 7.87 -9.82
C ALA A 311 -16.73 9.28 -9.52
N GLU A 312 -16.05 10.32 -9.99
CA GLU A 312 -16.54 11.69 -9.87
C GLU A 312 -17.82 11.91 -10.68
N ALA A 313 -17.88 11.43 -11.93
CA ALA A 313 -19.09 11.53 -12.75
C ALA A 313 -20.31 10.93 -12.04
N GLN A 314 -20.17 9.74 -11.45
CA GLN A 314 -21.23 9.10 -10.67
C GLN A 314 -21.57 9.87 -9.39
N HIS A 315 -20.58 10.43 -8.69
CA HIS A 315 -20.81 11.28 -7.52
C HIS A 315 -21.68 12.48 -7.86
N LEU A 316 -21.39 13.14 -9.00
CA LEU A 316 -22.12 14.32 -9.48
C LEU A 316 -23.60 14.02 -9.78
N LEU A 317 -23.96 12.80 -10.20
CA LEU A 317 -25.36 12.39 -10.40
C LEU A 317 -26.21 12.53 -9.12
N ARG A 318 -25.59 12.44 -7.93
CA ARG A 318 -26.26 12.59 -6.62
C ARG A 318 -26.18 14.01 -6.09
N VAL A 319 -25.04 14.67 -6.30
CA VAL A 319 -24.78 16.01 -5.78
C VAL A 319 -25.55 17.06 -6.56
N MET A 320 -25.55 17.00 -7.89
CA MET A 320 -26.19 18.00 -8.75
C MET A 320 -27.69 18.20 -8.42
N PRO A 321 -28.53 17.15 -8.30
CA PRO A 321 -29.93 17.32 -7.90
C PRO A 321 -30.11 17.91 -6.50
N ARG A 322 -29.20 17.59 -5.56
CA ARG A 322 -29.25 18.09 -4.18
C ARG A 322 -28.92 19.58 -4.13
N LEU A 323 -27.87 20.01 -4.82
CA LEU A 323 -27.49 21.42 -4.94
C LEU A 323 -28.55 22.24 -5.68
N ARG A 324 -29.14 21.69 -6.76
CA ARG A 324 -30.25 22.35 -7.47
C ARG A 324 -31.43 22.64 -6.55
N ARG A 325 -31.82 21.65 -5.73
CA ARG A 325 -32.89 21.83 -4.74
C ARG A 325 -32.55 22.92 -3.72
N LYS A 326 -31.31 22.94 -3.21
CA LYS A 326 -30.84 23.98 -2.26
C LYS A 326 -30.85 25.38 -2.87
N LEU A 327 -30.63 25.49 -4.17
CA LEU A 327 -30.66 26.74 -4.94
C LEU A 327 -32.02 27.08 -5.56
N GLY A 328 -33.08 26.31 -5.28
CA GLY A 328 -34.41 26.54 -5.86
C GLY A 328 -34.51 26.32 -7.39
N GLN A 329 -33.54 25.61 -7.97
CA GLN A 329 -33.49 25.31 -9.40
C GLN A 329 -34.34 24.09 -9.78
N PRO A 330 -34.80 23.99 -11.05
CA PRO A 330 -35.61 22.85 -11.49
C PRO A 330 -34.84 21.52 -11.38
N ALA A 331 -35.59 20.47 -11.03
CA ALA A 331 -35.06 19.11 -10.90
C ALA A 331 -34.62 18.56 -12.26
N LEU A 332 -33.50 17.84 -12.26
CA LEU A 332 -33.05 17.11 -13.45
C LEU A 332 -33.87 15.83 -13.63
N PRO A 333 -34.15 15.42 -14.89
CA PRO A 333 -34.71 14.11 -15.16
C PRO A 333 -33.76 13.02 -14.65
N LYS A 334 -34.30 12.03 -13.94
CA LYS A 334 -33.51 10.89 -13.48
C LYS A 334 -33.39 9.87 -14.61
N PRO A 335 -32.17 9.50 -15.05
CA PRO A 335 -32.01 8.39 -15.97
C PRO A 335 -32.53 7.10 -15.30
N LYS A 336 -33.30 6.31 -16.06
CA LYS A 336 -33.72 4.98 -15.59
C LYS A 336 -32.49 4.06 -15.63
N PRO A 337 -32.16 3.36 -14.54
CA PRO A 337 -31.06 2.40 -14.57
C PRO A 337 -31.40 1.28 -15.56
N ARG A 338 -30.37 0.75 -16.24
CA ARG A 338 -30.54 -0.44 -17.09
C ARG A 338 -31.01 -1.60 -16.19
N PRO A 339 -32.00 -2.40 -16.63
CA PRO A 339 -32.44 -3.55 -15.85
C PRO A 339 -31.31 -4.56 -15.75
N VAL A 340 -31.05 -5.06 -14.55
CA VAL A 340 -30.10 -6.15 -14.28
C VAL A 340 -30.90 -7.36 -13.85
N SER A 341 -30.53 -8.55 -14.33
CA SER A 341 -31.16 -9.81 -13.93
C SER A 341 -31.11 -9.96 -12.42
N ARG A 342 -32.23 -10.37 -11.82
CA ARG A 342 -32.37 -10.52 -10.37
C ARG A 342 -32.68 -11.98 -10.04
N LEU A 343 -31.98 -12.50 -9.04
CA LEU A 343 -32.24 -13.81 -8.43
C LEU A 343 -32.54 -13.58 -6.95
N ASP A 344 -33.60 -14.19 -6.42
CA ASP A 344 -33.91 -14.18 -4.99
C ASP A 344 -33.81 -15.62 -4.46
N LEU A 345 -32.99 -15.83 -3.43
CA LEU A 345 -32.80 -17.14 -2.78
C LEU A 345 -33.26 -17.08 -1.32
N ALA A 346 -33.93 -18.14 -0.88
CA ALA A 346 -34.22 -18.40 0.52
C ALA A 346 -33.31 -19.53 1.00
N LEU A 347 -32.27 -19.19 1.78
CA LEU A 347 -31.26 -20.16 2.23
C LEU A 347 -31.39 -20.40 3.74
N ALA A 348 -31.19 -21.63 4.17
CA ALA A 348 -31.06 -21.94 5.60
C ALA A 348 -29.74 -21.37 6.13
N ILE A 349 -29.74 -20.99 7.41
CA ILE A 349 -28.51 -20.58 8.11
C ILE A 349 -27.71 -21.87 8.40
N PRO A 350 -26.47 -22.00 7.89
CA PRO A 350 -25.67 -23.20 8.12
C PRO A 350 -25.11 -23.24 9.55
N GLU A 351 -24.85 -24.46 10.03
CA GLU A 351 -23.96 -24.71 11.17
C GLU A 351 -22.77 -25.55 10.69
N PRO A 352 -21.52 -25.05 10.73
CA PRO A 352 -21.08 -23.74 11.22
C PRO A 352 -21.46 -22.58 10.29
N LEU A 353 -21.46 -21.36 10.83
CA LEU A 353 -21.71 -20.14 10.06
C LEU A 353 -20.66 -19.98 8.95
N MET A 354 -21.15 -19.67 7.74
CA MET A 354 -20.34 -19.37 6.55
C MET A 354 -20.76 -18.02 5.98
N SER A 355 -19.90 -17.43 5.15
CA SER A 355 -20.28 -16.19 4.44
C SER A 355 -21.44 -16.46 3.47
N VAL A 356 -22.23 -15.43 3.17
CA VAL A 356 -23.40 -15.57 2.29
C VAL A 356 -23.01 -15.94 0.87
N GLU A 357 -21.85 -15.48 0.40
CA GLU A 357 -21.28 -15.77 -0.91
C GLU A 357 -20.94 -17.25 -1.04
N TYR A 358 -20.27 -17.85 -0.04
CA TYR A 358 -20.00 -19.30 -0.03
C TYR A 358 -21.28 -20.13 0.01
N LEU A 359 -22.31 -19.66 0.70
CA LEU A 359 -23.63 -20.32 0.70
C LEU A 359 -24.30 -20.29 -0.67
N VAL A 360 -24.27 -19.15 -1.35
CA VAL A 360 -24.80 -19.03 -2.72
C VAL A 360 -23.98 -19.87 -3.69
N GLN A 361 -22.65 -19.87 -3.57
CA GLN A 361 -21.77 -20.73 -4.36
C GLN A 361 -22.16 -22.21 -4.19
N ALA A 362 -22.23 -22.70 -2.96
CA ALA A 362 -22.59 -24.09 -2.67
C ALA A 362 -24.00 -24.44 -3.15
N HIS A 363 -24.95 -23.51 -3.07
CA HIS A 363 -26.33 -23.72 -3.51
C HIS A 363 -26.49 -23.79 -5.03
N LEU A 364 -25.71 -22.99 -5.77
CA LEU A 364 -25.82 -22.87 -7.24
C LEU A 364 -24.85 -23.79 -8.00
N SER A 365 -23.83 -24.33 -7.34
CA SER A 365 -22.81 -25.15 -7.99
C SER A 365 -23.33 -26.55 -8.28
N GLU A 366 -23.30 -26.93 -9.55
CA GLU A 366 -23.59 -28.29 -10.04
C GLU A 366 -22.36 -28.83 -10.79
N PRO A 367 -22.20 -30.15 -10.97
CA PRO A 367 -21.03 -30.72 -11.65
C PRO A 367 -20.82 -30.21 -13.08
N ASP A 368 -21.88 -29.90 -13.80
CA ASP A 368 -21.88 -29.35 -15.17
C ASP A 368 -22.04 -27.83 -15.20
N ALA A 369 -22.28 -27.20 -14.05
CA ALA A 369 -22.43 -25.76 -13.87
C ALA A 369 -21.65 -25.23 -12.65
N PRO A 370 -20.32 -25.43 -12.57
CA PRO A 370 -19.53 -25.07 -11.40
C PRO A 370 -19.58 -23.56 -11.11
N VAL A 371 -19.64 -23.21 -9.82
CA VAL A 371 -19.62 -21.82 -9.35
C VAL A 371 -18.35 -21.57 -8.56
N HIS A 372 -17.66 -20.48 -8.89
CA HIS A 372 -16.42 -20.06 -8.23
C HIS A 372 -16.60 -18.71 -7.57
N TYR A 373 -16.16 -18.59 -6.33
CA TYR A 373 -15.95 -17.30 -5.68
C TYR A 373 -14.65 -16.71 -6.24
N VAL A 374 -14.74 -15.60 -6.97
CA VAL A 374 -13.58 -14.97 -7.63
C VAL A 374 -13.45 -13.47 -7.40
N GLU A 375 -14.54 -12.77 -7.08
CA GLU A 375 -14.63 -11.31 -7.08
C GLU A 375 -13.93 -10.69 -8.30
N ASN A 376 -12.97 -9.80 -8.06
CA ASN A 376 -12.16 -9.15 -9.09
C ASN A 376 -10.91 -9.97 -9.49
N GLY A 377 -10.61 -11.07 -8.80
CA GLY A 377 -9.35 -11.78 -8.93
C GLY A 377 -9.20 -12.51 -10.27
N LEU A 378 -10.27 -13.12 -10.78
CA LEU A 378 -10.20 -13.87 -12.06
C LEU A 378 -9.87 -12.96 -13.23
N ILE A 379 -10.67 -11.92 -13.48
CA ILE A 379 -10.49 -11.03 -14.63
C ILE A 379 -9.18 -10.25 -14.54
N ASN A 380 -8.81 -9.78 -13.34
CA ASN A 380 -7.51 -9.17 -13.12
C ASN A 380 -6.36 -10.15 -13.42
N SER A 381 -6.48 -11.42 -13.04
CA SER A 381 -5.44 -12.42 -13.32
C SER A 381 -5.32 -12.71 -14.81
N LEU A 382 -6.42 -12.86 -15.53
CA LEU A 382 -6.41 -13.05 -16.98
C LEU A 382 -5.78 -11.83 -17.70
N PHE A 383 -6.09 -10.61 -17.25
CA PHE A 383 -5.44 -9.40 -17.73
C PHE A 383 -3.93 -9.44 -17.45
N GLY A 384 -3.53 -9.75 -16.22
CA GLY A 384 -2.14 -9.81 -15.79
C GLY A 384 -1.33 -10.84 -16.58
N LEU A 385 -1.92 -12.00 -16.87
CA LEU A 385 -1.32 -13.04 -17.69
C LEU A 385 -1.21 -12.60 -19.15
N LEU A 386 -2.27 -12.07 -19.77
CA LEU A 386 -2.22 -11.64 -21.18
C LEU A 386 -1.32 -10.41 -21.40
N CYS A 387 -1.20 -9.52 -20.42
CA CYS A 387 -0.46 -8.27 -20.53
C CYS A 387 0.85 -8.26 -19.75
N TRP A 388 1.37 -9.43 -19.34
CA TRP A 388 2.55 -9.55 -18.48
C TRP A 388 3.75 -8.72 -18.99
N GLU A 389 4.09 -8.87 -20.27
CA GLU A 389 5.19 -8.13 -20.89
C GLU A 389 4.98 -6.62 -20.90
N ALA A 390 3.74 -6.15 -21.11
CA ALA A 390 3.44 -4.73 -21.04
C ALA A 390 3.59 -4.21 -19.60
N ILE A 391 3.06 -4.95 -18.62
CA ILE A 391 3.11 -4.59 -17.19
C ILE A 391 4.55 -4.53 -16.69
N PHE A 392 5.38 -5.49 -17.06
CA PHE A 392 6.78 -5.60 -16.62
C PHE A 392 7.80 -5.03 -17.61
N ALA A 393 7.34 -4.21 -18.58
CA ALA A 393 8.22 -3.54 -19.52
C ALA A 393 9.22 -2.62 -18.78
N PRO A 394 10.53 -2.70 -19.09
CA PRO A 394 11.59 -1.96 -18.40
C PRO A 394 11.66 -0.49 -18.84
N LEU A 395 10.56 0.25 -18.69
CA LEU A 395 10.53 1.67 -19.05
C LEU A 395 11.28 2.53 -18.01
N PRO A 396 11.91 3.64 -18.41
CA PRO A 396 12.59 4.55 -17.48
C PRO A 396 11.72 4.94 -16.28
N GLY A 397 12.27 4.84 -15.08
CA GLY A 397 11.57 5.14 -13.81
C GLY A 397 10.44 4.18 -13.39
N SER A 398 10.13 3.13 -14.15
CA SER A 398 9.06 2.17 -13.78
C SER A 398 9.55 1.08 -12.83
N PHE A 399 10.76 0.57 -13.06
CA PHE A 399 11.46 -0.40 -12.23
C PHE A 399 12.88 0.09 -11.97
N PHE A 400 13.38 -0.03 -10.75
CA PHE A 400 14.70 0.42 -10.31
C PHE A 400 15.30 -0.40 -9.15
N HIS A 401 14.61 -1.42 -8.63
CA HIS A 401 15.18 -2.44 -7.74
C HIS A 401 14.52 -3.83 -7.94
N PRO A 402 15.17 -4.93 -7.51
CA PRO A 402 14.67 -6.31 -7.74
C PRO A 402 13.40 -6.70 -7.00
N PHE A 403 12.95 -5.93 -6.01
CA PHE A 403 11.86 -6.28 -5.10
C PHE A 403 10.55 -5.54 -5.41
N GLN A 404 10.26 -5.38 -6.71
CA GLN A 404 9.07 -4.68 -7.17
C GLN A 404 8.01 -5.66 -7.63
N ARG A 405 6.88 -5.67 -6.90
CA ARG A 405 5.68 -6.42 -7.30
C ARG A 405 5.13 -5.97 -8.65
N GLY A 406 5.34 -4.71 -9.04
CA GLY A 406 4.89 -4.12 -10.29
C GLY A 406 5.52 -2.73 -10.50
N PRO A 407 5.22 -2.07 -11.63
CA PRO A 407 5.85 -0.80 -11.96
C PRO A 407 5.36 0.33 -11.04
N VAL A 408 6.24 1.26 -10.68
CA VAL A 408 5.88 2.40 -9.80
C VAL A 408 4.83 3.30 -10.46
N ASP A 409 4.85 3.41 -11.79
CA ASP A 409 3.90 4.20 -12.57
C ASP A 409 2.57 3.48 -12.84
N LEU A 410 2.29 2.32 -12.23
CA LEU A 410 1.05 1.54 -12.43
C LEU A 410 -0.24 2.37 -12.25
N HIS A 411 -0.19 3.37 -11.38
CA HIS A 411 -1.33 4.25 -11.07
C HIS A 411 -1.12 5.68 -11.58
N SER A 412 -0.25 5.88 -12.55
CA SER A 412 -0.09 7.14 -13.27
C SER A 412 -1.04 7.21 -14.46
N GLU A 413 -1.50 8.40 -14.81
CA GLU A 413 -2.48 8.63 -15.88
C GLU A 413 -1.92 8.24 -17.26
N ASP A 414 -0.60 8.33 -17.43
CA ASP A 414 0.11 7.98 -18.65
C ASP A 414 0.59 6.51 -18.69
N PHE A 415 0.29 5.69 -17.69
CA PHE A 415 0.73 4.29 -17.61
C PHE A 415 0.46 3.51 -18.90
N HIS A 416 -0.78 3.61 -19.38
CA HIS A 416 -1.21 2.98 -20.63
C HIS A 416 -0.53 3.62 -21.84
N LEU A 417 -0.48 4.96 -21.92
CA LEU A 417 0.09 5.69 -23.04
C LEU A 417 1.57 5.32 -23.27
N ARG A 418 2.35 5.23 -22.19
CA ARG A 418 3.77 4.85 -22.23
C ARG A 418 4.00 3.42 -22.76
N ARG A 419 2.98 2.57 -22.72
CA ARG A 419 3.02 1.15 -23.11
C ARG A 419 2.01 0.82 -24.21
N ALA A 420 1.50 1.83 -24.92
CA ALA A 420 0.36 1.67 -25.82
C ALA A 420 0.58 0.59 -26.88
N ALA A 421 1.77 0.55 -27.49
CA ALA A 421 2.13 -0.47 -28.48
C ALA A 421 2.16 -1.90 -27.89
N LEU A 422 2.66 -2.06 -26.66
CA LEU A 422 2.73 -3.35 -25.98
C LEU A 422 1.34 -3.86 -25.61
N PHE A 423 0.48 -2.99 -25.07
CA PHE A 423 -0.91 -3.34 -24.77
C PHE A 423 -1.70 -3.65 -26.05
N ALA A 424 -1.50 -2.88 -27.13
CA ALA A 424 -2.13 -3.15 -28.42
C ALA A 424 -1.76 -4.54 -28.95
N ALA A 425 -0.48 -4.93 -28.88
CA ALA A 425 -0.03 -6.25 -29.28
C ALA A 425 -0.62 -7.38 -28.41
N CYS A 426 -0.81 -7.14 -27.11
CA CYS A 426 -1.50 -8.08 -26.22
C CYS A 426 -2.98 -8.24 -26.61
N PHE A 427 -3.67 -7.14 -26.91
CA PHE A 427 -5.09 -7.15 -27.27
C PHE A 427 -5.37 -7.62 -28.70
N GLU A 428 -4.40 -7.56 -29.60
CA GLU A 428 -4.49 -8.17 -30.93
C GLU A 428 -4.70 -9.69 -30.82
N GLN A 429 -4.07 -10.34 -29.83
CA GLN A 429 -4.22 -11.78 -29.62
C GLN A 429 -5.65 -12.20 -29.25
N LEU A 430 -6.50 -11.26 -28.80
CA LEU A 430 -7.93 -11.52 -28.53
C LEU A 430 -8.77 -11.60 -29.82
N GLN A 431 -8.18 -11.30 -30.98
CA GLN A 431 -8.84 -11.44 -32.29
C GLN A 431 -8.75 -12.88 -32.82
N ASP A 432 -7.91 -13.73 -32.23
CA ASP A 432 -7.75 -15.13 -32.58
C ASP A 432 -7.50 -15.97 -31.31
N GLU A 433 -7.12 -17.24 -31.44
CA GLU A 433 -6.98 -18.15 -30.30
C GLU A 433 -5.58 -18.05 -29.61
N ARG A 434 -4.68 -17.17 -30.08
CA ARG A 434 -3.32 -17.02 -29.51
C ARG A 434 -3.35 -16.60 -28.05
N TYR A 435 -4.32 -15.78 -27.63
CA TYR A 435 -4.40 -15.31 -26.24
C TYR A 435 -4.50 -16.48 -25.25
N LYS A 436 -5.19 -17.57 -25.61
CA LYS A 436 -5.34 -18.75 -24.73
C LYS A 436 -4.01 -19.46 -24.55
N LEU A 437 -3.23 -19.62 -25.63
CA LEU A 437 -1.90 -20.20 -25.57
C LEU A 437 -0.97 -19.34 -24.71
N THR A 438 -0.94 -18.03 -24.94
CA THR A 438 -0.13 -17.07 -24.18
C THR A 438 -0.48 -17.08 -22.70
N ILE A 439 -1.77 -17.09 -22.35
CA ILE A 439 -2.20 -17.12 -20.96
C ILE A 439 -1.77 -18.42 -20.27
N ARG A 440 -1.97 -19.59 -20.90
CA ARG A 440 -1.55 -20.88 -20.33
C ARG A 440 -0.04 -20.94 -20.13
N GLN A 441 0.72 -20.55 -21.16
CA GLN A 441 2.17 -20.54 -21.09
C GLN A 441 2.66 -19.63 -19.95
N ARG A 442 2.14 -18.41 -19.85
CA ARG A 442 2.53 -17.47 -18.79
C ARG A 442 2.08 -17.92 -17.40
N TYR A 443 0.95 -18.63 -17.30
CA TYR A 443 0.52 -19.21 -16.03
C TYR A 443 1.56 -20.20 -15.51
N THR A 444 2.10 -21.06 -16.37
CA THR A 444 3.18 -22.00 -16.02
C THR A 444 4.51 -21.28 -15.78
N ASP A 445 4.95 -20.45 -16.72
CA ASP A 445 6.27 -19.81 -16.69
C ASP A 445 6.44 -18.80 -15.54
N LYS A 446 5.33 -18.19 -15.10
CA LYS A 446 5.32 -17.12 -14.10
C LYS A 446 4.68 -17.52 -12.77
N TRP A 447 4.35 -18.80 -12.59
CA TRP A 447 3.70 -19.29 -11.38
C TRP A 447 4.43 -18.82 -10.11
N GLY A 448 3.66 -18.25 -9.17
CA GLY A 448 4.19 -17.77 -7.88
C GLY A 448 4.96 -16.44 -7.93
N ILE A 449 5.16 -15.84 -9.11
CA ILE A 449 5.83 -14.54 -9.22
C ILE A 449 4.89 -13.41 -8.77
N GLN A 450 5.36 -12.54 -7.89
CA GLN A 450 4.65 -11.38 -7.39
C GLN A 450 4.16 -10.50 -8.55
N SER A 451 2.85 -10.25 -8.58
CA SER A 451 2.19 -9.47 -9.63
C SER A 451 1.09 -8.59 -9.03
N PRO A 452 0.85 -7.36 -9.54
CA PRO A 452 -0.22 -6.52 -9.02
C PRO A 452 -1.61 -7.00 -9.43
N PHE A 453 -1.69 -7.91 -10.43
CA PHE A 453 -2.94 -8.36 -11.05
C PHE A 453 -3.21 -9.86 -10.92
N VAL A 454 -2.17 -10.71 -10.87
CA VAL A 454 -2.36 -12.17 -10.84
C VAL A 454 -2.47 -12.69 -9.40
N PHE A 455 -3.56 -13.40 -9.13
CA PHE A 455 -3.88 -13.97 -7.82
C PHE A 455 -3.70 -15.50 -7.85
N TRP A 456 -2.46 -15.97 -7.70
CA TRP A 456 -2.09 -17.39 -7.87
C TRP A 456 -2.88 -18.36 -6.97
N ASN A 457 -3.14 -17.97 -5.71
CA ASN A 457 -3.88 -18.82 -4.77
C ASN A 457 -5.37 -18.96 -5.14
N LEU A 458 -5.91 -18.03 -5.93
CA LEU A 458 -7.29 -18.07 -6.41
C LEU A 458 -7.39 -18.82 -7.73
N LEU A 459 -6.46 -18.57 -8.65
CA LEU A 459 -6.52 -19.07 -10.03
C LEU A 459 -5.96 -20.50 -10.11
N SER A 460 -6.79 -21.50 -9.80
CA SER A 460 -6.47 -22.90 -10.07
C SER A 460 -6.42 -23.18 -11.57
N GLU A 461 -5.76 -24.26 -11.96
CA GLU A 461 -5.70 -24.72 -13.36
C GLU A 461 -7.11 -25.01 -13.90
N GLU A 462 -7.98 -25.64 -13.10
CA GLU A 462 -9.37 -25.90 -13.48
C GLU A 462 -10.15 -24.61 -13.74
N LEU A 463 -10.04 -23.62 -12.85
CA LEU A 463 -10.70 -22.32 -13.01
C LEU A 463 -10.18 -21.59 -14.26
N LEU A 464 -8.87 -21.66 -14.50
CA LEU A 464 -8.25 -21.06 -15.67
C LEU A 464 -8.80 -21.67 -16.96
N GLU A 465 -8.83 -23.00 -17.06
CA GLU A 465 -9.31 -23.69 -18.25
C GLU A 465 -10.80 -23.40 -18.51
N GLN A 466 -11.65 -23.48 -17.49
CA GLN A 466 -13.07 -23.15 -17.61
C GLN A 466 -13.27 -21.70 -18.07
N ALA A 467 -12.49 -20.76 -17.53
CA ALA A 467 -12.55 -19.36 -17.94
C ALA A 467 -12.13 -19.17 -19.41
N LEU A 468 -11.05 -19.82 -19.87
CA LEU A 468 -10.58 -19.72 -21.26
C LEU A 468 -11.54 -20.37 -22.27
N GLU A 469 -12.32 -21.37 -21.85
CA GLU A 469 -13.32 -22.03 -22.69
C GLU A 469 -14.65 -21.26 -22.75
N CYS A 470 -15.07 -20.66 -21.64
CA CYS A 470 -16.41 -20.07 -21.50
C CYS A 470 -16.46 -18.56 -21.67
N LEU A 471 -15.36 -17.83 -21.46
CA LEU A 471 -15.34 -16.37 -21.59
C LEU A 471 -15.07 -15.96 -23.04
N PRO A 472 -16.00 -15.21 -23.68
CA PRO A 472 -15.76 -14.67 -25.01
C PRO A 472 -14.58 -13.69 -25.01
N ALA A 473 -13.73 -13.76 -26.04
CA ALA A 473 -12.57 -12.87 -26.18
C ALA A 473 -12.97 -11.38 -26.26
N GLU A 474 -14.15 -11.10 -26.82
CA GLU A 474 -14.73 -9.76 -26.87
C GLU A 474 -15.02 -9.20 -25.46
N HIS A 475 -15.56 -10.03 -24.56
CA HIS A 475 -15.83 -9.62 -23.18
C HIS A 475 -14.52 -9.38 -22.41
N LEU A 476 -13.52 -10.24 -22.61
CA LEU A 476 -12.17 -10.04 -22.08
C LEU A 476 -11.60 -8.70 -22.53
N ARG A 477 -11.71 -8.38 -23.82
CA ARG A 477 -11.26 -7.10 -24.38
C ARG A 477 -11.92 -5.92 -23.67
N TYR A 478 -13.25 -5.91 -23.57
CA TYR A 478 -13.97 -4.82 -22.91
C TYR A 478 -13.57 -4.66 -21.44
N TRP A 479 -13.42 -5.75 -20.70
CA TRP A 479 -12.95 -5.70 -19.32
C TRP A 479 -11.54 -5.14 -19.21
N PHE A 480 -10.63 -5.56 -20.07
CA PHE A 480 -9.23 -5.11 -20.04
C PHE A 480 -9.07 -3.65 -20.45
N GLU A 481 -9.80 -3.21 -21.48
CA GLU A 481 -9.85 -1.80 -21.88
C GLU A 481 -10.40 -0.93 -20.74
N ARG A 482 -11.50 -1.35 -20.11
CA ARG A 482 -12.04 -0.65 -18.94
C ARG A 482 -11.06 -0.60 -17.78
N LEU A 483 -10.37 -1.70 -17.50
CA LEU A 483 -9.36 -1.75 -16.44
C LEU A 483 -8.23 -0.75 -16.71
N LEU A 484 -7.76 -0.62 -17.95
CA LEU A 484 -6.70 0.31 -18.35
C LEU A 484 -7.12 1.78 -18.30
N LEU A 485 -8.41 2.11 -18.45
CA LEU A 485 -8.88 3.50 -18.33
C LEU A 485 -8.59 4.11 -16.95
N ASP A 486 -8.74 3.31 -15.89
CA ASP A 486 -8.39 3.70 -14.52
C ASP A 486 -8.20 2.43 -13.67
N ILE A 487 -6.95 1.94 -13.63
CA ILE A 487 -6.60 0.71 -12.89
C ILE A 487 -7.00 0.84 -11.42
N ARG A 488 -6.82 2.02 -10.81
CA ARG A 488 -7.10 2.21 -9.38
C ARG A 488 -8.59 2.11 -9.11
N ALA A 489 -9.43 2.74 -9.94
CA ALA A 489 -10.87 2.78 -9.74
C ALA A 489 -11.59 1.51 -10.24
N ASN A 490 -11.04 0.82 -11.24
CA ASN A 490 -11.73 -0.27 -11.93
C ASN A 490 -11.25 -1.67 -11.53
N ARG A 491 -10.11 -1.82 -10.84
CA ARG A 491 -9.63 -3.15 -10.37
C ARG A 491 -10.53 -3.84 -9.33
N ALA A 492 -11.56 -3.17 -8.81
CA ALA A 492 -12.44 -3.66 -7.76
C ALA A 492 -13.92 -3.40 -8.08
N GLY A 493 -14.82 -4.13 -7.41
CA GLY A 493 -16.27 -4.03 -7.59
C GLY A 493 -16.85 -4.91 -8.69
N MET A 494 -16.07 -5.86 -9.22
CA MET A 494 -16.62 -6.94 -10.05
C MET A 494 -17.48 -7.90 -9.21
N PRO A 495 -18.45 -8.61 -9.81
CA PRO A 495 -19.32 -9.54 -9.09
C PRO A 495 -18.56 -10.63 -8.32
N ASP A 496 -19.10 -11.01 -7.16
CA ASP A 496 -18.46 -11.95 -6.22
C ASP A 496 -18.20 -13.33 -6.83
N LEU A 497 -19.18 -13.87 -7.55
CA LEU A 497 -19.12 -15.22 -8.09
C LEU A 497 -19.14 -15.23 -9.63
N ILE A 498 -18.60 -16.30 -10.20
CA ILE A 498 -18.78 -16.65 -11.61
C ILE A 498 -19.21 -18.11 -11.74
N GLN A 499 -20.23 -18.35 -12.54
CA GLN A 499 -20.72 -19.67 -12.90
C GLN A 499 -20.37 -19.96 -14.36
N PHE A 500 -19.87 -21.16 -14.64
CA PHE A 500 -19.54 -21.61 -15.99
C PHE A 500 -20.43 -22.77 -16.41
N TRP A 501 -20.75 -22.85 -17.71
CA TRP A 501 -21.34 -24.04 -18.34
C TRP A 501 -20.42 -24.47 -19.49
N PRO A 502 -19.37 -25.28 -19.22
CA PRO A 502 -18.35 -25.62 -20.21
C PRO A 502 -18.89 -26.26 -21.49
N ALA A 503 -19.87 -27.16 -21.36
CA ALA A 503 -20.52 -27.81 -22.51
C ALA A 503 -21.21 -26.81 -23.46
N GLN A 504 -21.67 -25.68 -22.92
CA GLN A 504 -22.38 -24.63 -23.66
C GLN A 504 -21.45 -23.45 -24.00
N LYS A 505 -20.21 -23.44 -23.48
CA LYS A 505 -19.24 -22.35 -23.59
C LYS A 505 -19.81 -21.00 -23.20
N THR A 506 -20.51 -20.96 -22.07
CA THR A 506 -21.12 -19.74 -21.55
C THR A 506 -20.88 -19.60 -20.05
N TYR A 507 -21.18 -18.41 -19.52
CA TYR A 507 -20.94 -18.06 -18.14
C TYR A 507 -22.02 -17.11 -17.60
N ARG A 508 -22.00 -16.89 -16.29
CA ARG A 508 -22.80 -15.87 -15.60
C ARG A 508 -22.04 -15.34 -14.41
N MET A 509 -21.89 -14.02 -14.32
CA MET A 509 -21.37 -13.36 -13.12
C MET A 509 -22.51 -13.07 -12.14
N ILE A 510 -22.26 -13.26 -10.85
CA ILE A 510 -23.28 -13.15 -9.80
C ILE A 510 -22.75 -12.28 -8.67
N GLU A 511 -23.42 -11.17 -8.42
CA GLU A 511 -23.18 -10.28 -7.29
C GLU A 511 -24.14 -10.64 -6.17
N VAL A 512 -23.63 -11.02 -5.00
CA VAL A 512 -24.42 -11.50 -3.87
C VAL A 512 -24.73 -10.36 -2.91
N LYS A 513 -25.97 -10.35 -2.39
CA LYS A 513 -26.40 -9.42 -1.35
C LYS A 513 -27.09 -10.17 -0.22
N GLY A 514 -26.46 -10.14 0.95
CA GLY A 514 -27.05 -10.62 2.18
C GLY A 514 -28.17 -9.71 2.69
N PRO A 515 -28.88 -10.13 3.75
CA PRO A 515 -29.92 -9.31 4.36
C PRO A 515 -29.38 -7.96 4.88
N GLY A 516 -29.90 -6.86 4.35
CA GLY A 516 -29.49 -5.51 4.71
C GLY A 516 -28.42 -4.89 3.80
N ASP A 517 -27.77 -5.70 2.95
CA ASP A 517 -26.73 -5.22 2.05
C ASP A 517 -27.29 -4.49 0.84
N ARG A 518 -26.50 -3.53 0.37
CA ARG A 518 -26.80 -2.73 -0.83
C ARG A 518 -25.60 -2.74 -1.77
N LEU A 519 -25.88 -2.56 -3.05
CA LEU A 519 -24.84 -2.41 -4.07
C LEU A 519 -24.01 -1.16 -3.81
N GLN A 520 -22.69 -1.33 -3.80
CA GLN A 520 -21.74 -0.24 -3.70
C GLN A 520 -21.61 0.51 -5.03
N ASP A 521 -21.03 1.71 -4.99
CA ASP A 521 -20.93 2.60 -6.15
C ASP A 521 -20.11 1.99 -7.29
N ASN A 522 -18.98 1.35 -6.97
CA ASN A 522 -18.13 0.63 -7.93
C ASN A 522 -18.84 -0.58 -8.55
N GLN A 523 -19.61 -1.34 -7.75
CA GLN A 523 -20.41 -2.47 -8.23
C GLN A 523 -21.47 -2.00 -9.22
N LEU A 524 -22.19 -0.91 -8.90
CA LEU A 524 -23.17 -0.33 -9.82
C LEU A 524 -22.54 0.08 -11.15
N ARG A 525 -21.33 0.68 -11.13
CA ARG A 525 -20.61 1.04 -12.37
C ARG A 525 -20.23 -0.20 -13.18
N TRP A 526 -19.88 -1.31 -12.52
CA TRP A 526 -19.58 -2.58 -13.18
C TRP A 526 -20.81 -3.24 -13.78
N LEU A 527 -21.95 -3.23 -13.08
CA LEU A 527 -23.21 -3.75 -13.58
C LEU A 527 -23.72 -2.96 -14.80
N GLU A 528 -23.64 -1.63 -14.75
CA GLU A 528 -24.02 -0.76 -15.87
C GLU A 528 -23.16 -1.03 -17.12
N PHE A 529 -21.85 -1.22 -16.91
CA PHE A 529 -20.91 -1.59 -17.96
C PHE A 529 -21.22 -2.98 -18.54
N CYS A 530 -21.44 -3.98 -17.70
CA CYS A 530 -21.81 -5.32 -18.15
C CYS A 530 -23.11 -5.28 -18.97
N GLY A 531 -24.09 -4.48 -18.55
CA GLY A 531 -25.33 -4.28 -19.30
C GLY A 531 -25.15 -3.57 -20.64
N GLU A 532 -24.12 -2.74 -20.81
CA GLU A 532 -23.79 -2.09 -22.09
C GLU A 532 -23.36 -3.09 -23.15
N TYR A 533 -22.49 -4.00 -22.74
CA TYR A 533 -21.87 -5.01 -23.60
C TYR A 533 -22.60 -6.36 -23.54
N GLN A 534 -23.84 -6.37 -23.04
CA GLN A 534 -24.71 -7.55 -22.96
C GLN A 534 -24.06 -8.75 -22.23
N MET A 535 -23.20 -8.46 -21.25
CA MET A 535 -22.53 -9.49 -20.46
C MET A 535 -23.52 -10.12 -19.46
N PRO A 536 -23.51 -11.45 -19.29
CA PRO A 536 -24.44 -12.16 -18.41
C PRO A 536 -24.11 -11.88 -16.94
N VAL A 537 -24.84 -10.95 -16.34
CA VAL A 537 -24.70 -10.59 -14.93
C VAL A 537 -26.03 -10.62 -14.19
N THR A 538 -26.00 -11.14 -12.96
CA THR A 538 -27.17 -11.27 -12.08
C THR A 538 -26.84 -10.72 -10.69
N VAL A 539 -27.79 -10.04 -10.06
CA VAL A 539 -27.73 -9.71 -8.63
C VAL A 539 -28.57 -10.71 -7.85
N CYS A 540 -27.94 -11.45 -6.94
CA CYS A 540 -28.57 -12.47 -6.09
C CYS A 540 -28.85 -11.91 -4.69
N TYR A 541 -30.12 -11.80 -4.33
CA TYR A 541 -30.55 -11.37 -3.00
C TYR A 541 -30.90 -12.58 -2.14
N VAL A 542 -30.20 -12.74 -1.03
CA VAL A 542 -30.42 -13.85 -0.08
C VAL A 542 -31.34 -13.39 1.06
N ARG A 543 -32.30 -14.24 1.40
CA ARG A 543 -33.09 -14.17 2.63
C ARG A 543 -32.87 -15.44 3.43
N TRP A 544 -32.83 -15.32 4.75
CA TRP A 544 -32.78 -16.49 5.61
C TRP A 544 -34.14 -17.17 5.65
N ALA A 545 -34.18 -18.45 5.32
CA ALA A 545 -35.36 -19.29 5.50
C ALA A 545 -35.68 -19.35 7.00
N GLN A 546 -36.95 -19.12 7.37
CA GLN A 546 -37.38 -19.33 8.75
C GLN A 546 -37.33 -20.83 9.04
N THR A 547 -36.61 -21.23 10.10
CA THR A 547 -36.74 -22.57 10.67
C THR A 547 -38.20 -22.79 11.06
N ALA A 548 -38.84 -23.78 10.44
CA ALA A 548 -40.17 -24.24 10.77
C ALA A 548 -40.23 -24.85 12.18
#